data_AF-A0A444MRM0-F1
#
_entry.id   AF-A0A444MRM0-F1
#
_cell.length_a   1.000
_cell.length_b   1.000
_cell.length_c   1.000
_cell.angle_alpha   90.00
_cell.angle_beta   90.00
_cell.angle_gamma   90.00
#
_symmetry.space_group_name_H-M   'P 1'
#
loop_
_entity.id
_entity.type
_entity.pdbx_description
1 polymer ?
#
loop_
_entity_poly.entity_id
_entity_poly.type
_entity_poly.pdbx_seq_one_letter_code
_entity_poly.pdbx_strand_id
1 'polypeptide(L)'
;MKFEVTILGSSSATPIFNRNPTAQVLNINEKLYLVDCAEGTQQQMLRFDVRASRIDYIFISHLHGDHYLGLVGLLSSLHLNGRKKALKVFCPAPLKEIIDLQLKYSETTLHYPVEFVFTSDEKREVILDNQDIIVETIPLDHRIPTTGFLFKQKKRLRKLIKEKLEELEIPVPYYTALKKGRDYEAPDGTIYKNDTLTIDSDEPKTYAYCSDTLYTEKYFEQINSATLLYHESTFLNDMLDRALITHHTTALQAGEVALKTNAAKLIIGHFSARYKTLNELLDEARSVFPNTELAVEGKTFVISE
;
A
#
# COMPACT_ATOMS: atom_id res chain seq x y z
N MET A 1 -2.65 6.09 -15.32
CA MET A 1 -2.06 6.74 -14.11
C MET A 1 -1.20 5.69 -13.46
N LYS A 2 0.00 6.05 -13.01
CA LYS A 2 0.90 5.11 -12.36
C LYS A 2 0.29 4.66 -11.04
N PHE A 3 0.15 3.34 -10.86
CA PHE A 3 -0.28 2.70 -9.63
C PHE A 3 0.45 1.37 -9.55
N GLU A 4 1.54 1.33 -8.79
CA GLU A 4 2.43 0.18 -8.70
C GLU A 4 3.08 0.12 -7.33
N VAL A 5 3.49 -1.08 -6.91
CA VAL A 5 4.22 -1.31 -5.66
C VAL A 5 5.58 -1.92 -5.96
N THR A 6 6.64 -1.33 -5.38
CA THR A 6 8.01 -1.86 -5.41
C THR A 6 8.34 -2.47 -4.07
N ILE A 7 8.79 -3.73 -4.09
CA ILE A 7 9.21 -4.43 -2.87
C ILE A 7 10.64 -4.00 -2.52
N LEU A 8 10.84 -3.50 -1.30
CA LEU A 8 12.17 -3.15 -0.80
C LEU A 8 12.74 -4.24 0.11
N GLY A 9 11.87 -4.97 0.82
CA GLY A 9 12.24 -6.11 1.64
C GLY A 9 11.03 -6.98 1.97
N SER A 10 11.29 -8.26 2.23
CA SER A 10 10.25 -9.28 2.40
C SER A 10 10.64 -10.43 3.34
N SER A 11 11.70 -10.28 4.12
CA SER A 11 12.09 -11.22 5.18
C SER A 11 11.35 -10.91 6.48
N SER A 12 11.02 -11.94 7.28
CA SER A 12 10.50 -11.74 8.63
C SER A 12 11.56 -11.81 9.71
N ALA A 13 11.32 -11.08 10.80
CA ALA A 13 12.06 -10.96 12.06
C ALA A 13 13.51 -10.45 11.96
N THR A 14 14.30 -10.98 11.02
CA THR A 14 15.72 -10.69 10.86
C THR A 14 16.10 -10.60 9.39
N PRO A 15 17.06 -9.74 9.01
CA PRO A 15 17.64 -9.77 7.68
C PRO A 15 18.42 -11.06 7.48
N ILE A 16 18.47 -11.52 6.24
CA ILE A 16 19.35 -12.60 5.79
C ILE A 16 20.01 -12.22 4.48
N PHE A 17 20.97 -13.03 4.04
CA PHE A 17 21.67 -12.78 2.79
C PHE A 17 20.67 -12.63 1.62
N ASN A 18 20.68 -11.46 0.98
CA ASN A 18 19.79 -11.06 -0.12
C ASN A 18 18.29 -10.99 0.22
N ARG A 19 17.90 -10.91 1.50
CA ARG A 19 16.53 -10.52 1.89
C ARG A 19 16.54 -9.64 3.15
N ASN A 20 16.25 -8.37 2.96
CA ASN A 20 15.98 -7.37 3.96
C ASN A 20 14.58 -7.56 4.56
N PRO A 21 14.35 -7.03 5.78
CA PRO A 21 13.04 -7.08 6.41
C PRO A 21 12.06 -6.09 5.77
N THR A 22 10.80 -6.17 6.19
CA THR A 22 9.64 -5.61 5.51
C THR A 22 9.74 -4.11 5.19
N ALA A 23 9.65 -3.79 3.89
CA ALA A 23 9.38 -2.46 3.41
C ALA A 23 8.87 -2.51 1.97
N GLN A 24 7.90 -1.66 1.63
CA GLN A 24 7.35 -1.53 0.28
C GLN A 24 7.10 -0.07 -0.06
N VAL A 25 7.28 0.30 -1.32
CA VAL A 25 6.97 1.65 -1.80
C VAL A 25 5.92 1.58 -2.86
N LEU A 26 4.78 2.18 -2.55
CA LEU A 26 3.67 2.33 -3.46
C LEU A 26 3.80 3.67 -4.19
N ASN A 27 3.78 3.64 -5.51
CA ASN A 27 3.83 4.82 -6.36
C ASN A 27 2.46 5.05 -6.99
N ILE A 28 1.82 6.14 -6.59
CA ILE A 28 0.51 6.54 -7.09
C ILE A 28 0.65 7.93 -7.68
N ASN A 29 0.55 8.01 -9.01
CA ASN A 29 0.66 9.28 -9.75
C ASN A 29 1.90 10.09 -9.35
N GLU A 30 3.05 9.43 -9.33
CA GLU A 30 4.35 10.02 -8.96
C GLU A 30 4.47 10.47 -7.49
N LYS A 31 3.51 10.16 -6.62
CA LYS A 31 3.64 10.32 -5.16
C LYS A 31 3.98 8.97 -4.54
N LEU A 32 4.95 8.97 -3.62
CA LEU A 32 5.39 7.75 -2.96
C LEU A 32 4.76 7.62 -1.56
N TYR A 33 4.29 6.42 -1.28
CA TYR A 33 3.72 5.98 0.00
C TYR A 33 4.59 4.81 0.46
N LEU A 34 5.29 4.98 1.58
CA LEU A 34 6.11 3.93 2.17
C LEU A 34 5.23 3.10 3.12
N VAL A 35 5.22 1.79 2.95
CA VAL A 35 4.53 0.84 3.82
C VAL A 35 5.56 -0.01 4.52
N ASP A 36 5.61 0.11 5.84
CA ASP A 36 6.67 -0.30 6.74
C ASP A 36 8.06 0.26 6.39
N CYS A 37 8.93 0.30 7.39
CA CYS A 37 10.27 0.87 7.31
C CYS A 37 11.23 0.09 8.22
N ALA A 38 11.47 -1.18 7.89
CA ALA A 38 12.48 -1.99 8.54
C ALA A 38 13.89 -1.37 8.50
N GLU A 39 14.77 -1.87 9.37
CA GLU A 39 16.21 -1.61 9.25
C GLU A 39 16.72 -1.94 7.84
N GLY A 40 17.54 -1.06 7.27
CA GLY A 40 18.06 -1.23 5.90
C GLY A 40 17.18 -0.65 4.79
N THR A 41 15.97 -0.15 5.11
CA THR A 41 15.02 0.37 4.09
C THR A 41 15.63 1.47 3.21
N GLN A 42 16.33 2.45 3.80
CA GLN A 42 16.92 3.55 3.02
C GLN A 42 18.04 3.07 2.08
N GLN A 43 18.76 2.01 2.44
CA GLN A 43 19.78 1.38 1.60
C GLN A 43 19.12 0.66 0.42
N GLN A 44 18.02 -0.05 0.67
CA GLN A 44 17.24 -0.69 -0.40
C GLN A 44 16.61 0.35 -1.34
N MET A 45 16.17 1.50 -0.81
CA MET A 45 15.73 2.63 -1.65
C MET A 45 16.83 3.11 -2.60
N LEU A 46 18.06 3.29 -2.11
CA LEU A 46 19.20 3.66 -2.96
C LEU A 46 19.50 2.57 -4.00
N ARG A 47 19.44 1.30 -3.59
CA ARG A 47 19.71 0.15 -4.47
C ARG A 47 18.74 0.05 -5.64
N PHE A 48 17.47 0.40 -5.42
CA PHE A 48 16.40 0.28 -6.41
C PHE A 48 15.92 1.62 -6.99
N ASP A 49 16.75 2.67 -6.89
CA ASP A 49 16.48 4.03 -7.40
C ASP A 49 15.15 4.65 -6.92
N VAL A 50 14.76 4.32 -5.69
CA VAL A 50 13.60 4.93 -5.02
C VAL A 50 14.03 6.21 -4.32
N ARG A 51 13.56 7.34 -4.82
CA ARG A 51 13.91 8.66 -4.26
C ARG A 51 13.12 8.94 -2.99
N ALA A 52 13.75 8.74 -1.83
CA ALA A 52 13.16 8.99 -0.51
C ALA A 52 12.56 10.41 -0.35
N SER A 53 13.11 11.42 -1.01
CA SER A 53 12.61 12.80 -0.99
C SER A 53 11.18 12.95 -1.54
N ARG A 54 10.68 11.99 -2.32
CA ARG A 54 9.32 11.97 -2.87
C ARG A 54 8.29 11.31 -1.95
N ILE A 55 8.71 10.75 -0.83
CA ILE A 55 7.82 10.14 0.16
C ILE A 55 7.11 11.24 0.92
N ASP A 56 5.79 11.20 0.90
CA ASP A 56 4.92 12.14 1.63
C ASP A 56 4.22 11.46 2.81
N TYR A 57 4.04 10.15 2.71
CA TYR A 57 3.26 9.35 3.63
C TYR A 57 4.03 8.06 3.96
N ILE A 58 4.15 7.76 5.24
CA ILE A 58 4.70 6.52 5.76
C ILE A 58 3.61 5.82 6.58
N PHE A 59 3.40 4.54 6.35
CA PHE A 59 2.42 3.71 7.06
C PHE A 59 3.18 2.60 7.77
N ILE A 60 3.11 2.55 9.10
CA ILE A 60 3.74 1.52 9.92
C ILE A 60 2.63 0.63 10.46
N SER A 61 2.70 -0.65 10.12
CA SER A 61 1.69 -1.64 10.47
C SER A 61 1.67 -1.93 11.97
N HIS A 62 2.85 -2.16 12.56
CA HIS A 62 3.03 -2.48 13.97
C HIS A 62 4.46 -2.24 14.46
N LEU A 63 4.70 -2.40 15.77
CA LEU A 63 5.96 -2.04 16.43
C LEU A 63 6.92 -3.22 16.67
N HIS A 64 6.94 -4.20 15.77
CA HIS A 64 8.07 -5.12 15.68
C HIS A 64 9.23 -4.51 14.88
N GLY A 65 10.46 -4.83 15.29
CA GLY A 65 11.63 -4.08 14.86
C GLY A 65 11.88 -4.15 13.35
N ASP A 66 11.54 -5.27 12.74
CA ASP A 66 11.57 -5.55 11.32
C ASP A 66 10.49 -4.81 10.50
N HIS A 67 9.72 -3.92 11.11
CA HIS A 67 8.75 -3.05 10.44
C HIS A 67 9.00 -1.56 10.66
N TYR A 68 9.80 -1.14 11.64
CA TYR A 68 9.99 0.30 11.91
C TYR A 68 11.42 0.74 12.25
N LEU A 69 12.37 -0.16 12.56
CA LEU A 69 13.69 0.27 13.07
C LEU A 69 14.50 1.12 12.08
N GLY A 70 14.19 1.06 10.78
CA GLY A 70 14.82 1.91 9.77
C GLY A 70 14.30 3.35 9.76
N LEU A 71 13.17 3.62 10.42
CA LEU A 71 12.44 4.88 10.30
C LEU A 71 13.24 6.08 10.81
N VAL A 72 13.85 6.01 11.99
CA VAL A 72 14.62 7.14 12.54
C VAL A 72 15.82 7.49 11.67
N GLY A 73 16.47 6.47 11.10
CA GLY A 73 17.55 6.65 10.13
C GLY A 73 17.05 7.36 8.87
N LEU A 74 15.91 6.93 8.33
CA LEU A 74 15.29 7.58 7.17
C LEU A 74 14.92 9.04 7.46
N LEU A 75 14.30 9.33 8.60
CA LEU A 75 13.92 10.69 9.00
C LEU A 75 15.16 11.60 9.12
N SER A 76 16.21 11.10 9.76
CA SER A 76 17.48 11.82 9.91
C SER A 76 18.13 12.09 8.54
N SER A 77 18.16 11.10 7.66
CA SER A 77 18.66 11.26 6.28
C SER A 77 17.85 12.27 5.47
N LEU A 78 16.52 12.31 5.61
CA LEU A 78 15.68 13.32 4.96
C LEU A 78 15.99 14.73 5.49
N HIS A 79 16.22 14.89 6.78
CA HIS A 79 16.63 16.15 7.40
C HIS A 79 17.99 16.62 6.85
N LEU A 80 18.99 15.74 6.84
CA LEU A 80 20.34 16.04 6.33
C LEU A 80 20.31 16.40 4.84
N ASN A 81 19.41 15.79 4.06
CA ASN A 81 19.21 16.11 2.65
C ASN A 81 18.31 17.34 2.42
N GLY A 82 18.06 18.15 3.45
CA GLY A 82 17.42 19.44 3.32
C GLY A 82 15.91 19.39 3.10
N ARG A 83 15.23 18.28 3.44
CA ARG A 83 13.76 18.23 3.38
C ARG A 83 13.16 19.39 4.19
N LYS A 84 12.20 20.09 3.58
CA LYS A 84 11.36 21.12 4.22
C LYS A 84 9.88 20.76 4.26
N LYS A 85 9.44 19.93 3.31
CA LYS A 85 8.05 19.50 3.18
C LYS A 85 7.65 18.62 4.36
N ALA A 86 6.42 18.80 4.86
CA ALA A 86 5.83 17.94 5.88
C ALA A 86 5.85 16.46 5.47
N LEU A 87 5.97 15.58 6.45
CA LEU A 87 5.87 14.14 6.27
C LEU A 87 4.80 13.61 7.23
N LYS A 88 3.84 12.82 6.74
CA LYS A 88 2.86 12.15 7.59
C LYS A 88 3.28 10.71 7.88
N VAL A 89 3.18 10.32 9.15
CA VAL A 89 3.42 8.96 9.61
C VAL A 89 2.12 8.42 10.23
N PHE A 90 1.57 7.38 9.62
CA PHE A 90 0.42 6.62 10.11
C PHE A 90 0.94 5.42 10.89
N CYS A 91 0.67 5.31 12.18
CA CYS A 91 1.31 4.31 13.03
C CYS A 91 0.58 4.07 14.36
N PRO A 92 0.91 2.98 15.09
CA PRO A 92 0.52 2.85 16.49
C PRO A 92 1.06 4.03 17.33
N ALA A 93 0.25 4.49 18.29
CA ALA A 93 0.58 5.66 19.11
C ALA A 93 1.97 5.64 19.78
N PRO A 94 2.45 4.51 20.34
CA PRO A 94 3.76 4.47 21.01
C PRO A 94 4.96 4.75 20.09
N LEU A 95 4.82 4.65 18.76
CA LEU A 95 5.92 4.94 17.83
C LEU A 95 6.42 6.39 17.97
N LYS A 96 5.52 7.34 18.23
CA LYS A 96 5.91 8.74 18.42
C LYS A 96 6.86 8.89 19.60
N GLU A 97 6.56 8.23 20.73
CA GLU A 97 7.41 8.26 21.90
C GLU A 97 8.78 7.65 21.63
N ILE A 98 8.83 6.55 20.87
CA ILE A 98 10.09 5.90 20.45
C ILE A 98 10.94 6.86 19.61
N ILE A 99 10.35 7.50 18.59
CA ILE A 99 11.06 8.44 17.72
C ILE A 99 11.52 9.67 18.50
N ASP A 100 10.65 10.24 19.33
CA ASP A 100 10.98 11.41 20.15
C ASP A 100 12.17 11.10 21.10
N LEU A 101 12.19 9.89 21.70
CA LEU A 101 13.27 9.45 22.57
C LEU A 101 14.60 9.32 21.81
N GLN A 102 14.56 8.71 20.62
CA GLN A 102 15.74 8.54 19.77
C GLN A 102 16.30 9.90 19.33
N LEU A 103 15.43 10.79 18.83
CA LEU A 103 15.82 12.14 18.40
C LEU A 103 16.36 13.00 19.56
N LYS A 104 15.76 12.88 20.75
CA LYS A 104 16.20 13.57 21.96
C LYS A 104 17.64 13.20 22.31
N TYR A 105 17.96 11.91 22.40
CA TYR A 105 19.29 11.46 22.81
C TYR A 105 20.31 11.46 21.68
N SER A 106 19.90 11.54 20.42
CA SER A 106 20.79 11.84 19.29
C SER A 106 20.99 13.34 19.05
N GLU A 107 20.45 14.19 19.93
CA GLU A 107 20.47 15.66 19.81
C GLU A 107 20.01 16.17 18.43
N THR A 108 19.06 15.46 17.83
CA THR A 108 18.60 15.72 16.47
C THR A 108 17.29 16.50 16.49
N THR A 109 17.30 17.70 15.91
CA THR A 109 16.09 18.50 15.67
C THR A 109 15.78 18.53 14.18
N LEU A 110 14.71 17.85 13.76
CA LEU A 110 14.30 17.83 12.35
C LEU A 110 13.90 19.24 11.88
N HIS A 111 14.23 19.57 10.63
CA HIS A 111 13.97 20.89 10.01
C HIS A 111 12.72 20.89 9.12
N TYR A 112 11.91 19.85 9.25
CA TYR A 112 10.62 19.70 8.60
C TYR A 112 9.65 19.05 9.58
N PRO A 113 8.35 19.33 9.47
CA PRO A 113 7.37 18.77 10.38
C PRO A 113 7.12 17.29 10.07
N VAL A 114 7.07 16.48 11.14
CA VAL A 114 6.57 15.10 11.11
C VAL A 114 5.21 15.09 11.80
N GLU A 115 4.17 14.81 11.02
CA GLU A 115 2.79 14.76 11.49
C GLU A 115 2.42 13.29 11.76
N PHE A 116 1.99 12.99 12.98
CA PHE A 116 1.58 11.63 13.36
C PHE A 116 0.07 11.50 13.28
N VAL A 117 -0.40 10.42 12.64
CA VAL A 117 -1.79 9.99 12.64
C VAL A 117 -1.83 8.59 13.25
N PHE A 118 -2.50 8.45 14.40
CA PHE A 118 -2.45 7.19 15.13
C PHE A 118 -3.48 6.19 14.61
N THR A 119 -3.04 4.96 14.39
CA THR A 119 -3.90 3.84 13.97
C THR A 119 -4.36 3.02 15.17
N SER A 120 -5.46 2.31 14.97
CA SER A 120 -6.03 1.34 15.91
C SER A 120 -6.33 0.05 15.17
N ASP A 121 -6.12 -1.08 15.84
CA ASP A 121 -6.44 -2.44 15.41
C ASP A 121 -7.86 -2.87 15.84
N GLU A 122 -8.68 -1.97 16.37
CA GLU A 122 -10.03 -2.30 16.85
C GLU A 122 -11.09 -2.18 15.77
N LYS A 123 -10.92 -1.25 14.82
CA LYS A 123 -11.92 -0.94 13.81
C LYS A 123 -11.31 -0.34 12.54
N ARG A 124 -12.07 -0.48 11.45
CA ARG A 124 -11.80 0.18 10.18
C ARG A 124 -12.01 1.70 10.29
N GLU A 125 -11.05 2.47 9.80
CA GLU A 125 -11.11 3.93 9.73
C GLU A 125 -10.51 4.44 8.42
N VAL A 126 -11.06 5.53 7.88
CA VAL A 126 -10.42 6.28 6.79
C VAL A 126 -9.38 7.21 7.41
N ILE A 127 -8.10 6.95 7.14
CA ILE A 127 -6.97 7.69 7.73
C ILE A 127 -6.39 8.72 6.76
N LEU A 128 -6.59 8.53 5.45
CA LEU A 128 -6.15 9.48 4.44
C LEU A 128 -7.21 9.59 3.33
N ASP A 129 -7.56 10.82 3.00
CA ASP A 129 -8.42 11.14 1.87
C ASP A 129 -7.78 12.30 1.10
N ASN A 130 -7.23 12.04 -0.08
CA ASN A 130 -6.61 13.05 -0.92
C ASN A 130 -7.21 13.05 -2.34
N GLN A 131 -6.62 13.80 -3.27
CA GLN A 131 -7.18 13.91 -4.64
C GLN A 131 -7.15 12.60 -5.42
N ASP A 132 -6.18 11.73 -5.15
CA ASP A 132 -5.88 10.54 -5.95
C ASP A 132 -6.43 9.26 -5.30
N ILE A 133 -6.45 9.19 -3.96
CA ILE A 133 -6.78 7.98 -3.19
C ILE A 133 -7.55 8.23 -1.90
N ILE A 134 -8.14 7.16 -1.37
CA ILE A 134 -8.58 6.98 0.01
C ILE A 134 -7.77 5.83 0.61
N VAL A 135 -7.29 5.96 1.85
CA VAL A 135 -6.64 4.87 2.60
C VAL A 135 -7.45 4.54 3.84
N GLU A 136 -7.76 3.24 3.99
CA GLU A 136 -8.51 2.68 5.11
C GLU A 136 -7.62 1.74 5.94
N THR A 137 -7.76 1.73 7.26
CA THR A 137 -7.12 0.75 8.14
C THR A 137 -7.81 -0.59 8.07
N ILE A 138 -7.04 -1.68 8.09
CA ILE A 138 -7.53 -3.06 8.20
C ILE A 138 -7.11 -3.57 9.58
N PRO A 139 -8.06 -3.83 10.51
CA PRO A 139 -7.77 -4.52 11.78
C PRO A 139 -7.17 -5.91 11.53
N LEU A 140 -5.96 -6.17 12.03
CA LEU A 140 -5.26 -7.45 11.89
C LEU A 140 -5.09 -8.14 13.26
N ASP A 141 -4.91 -9.46 13.25
CA ASP A 141 -4.85 -10.28 14.47
C ASP A 141 -3.41 -10.75 14.71
N HIS A 142 -2.66 -10.00 15.52
CA HIS A 142 -1.26 -10.27 15.82
C HIS A 142 -0.95 -10.16 17.32
N ARG A 143 0.30 -10.43 17.72
CA ARG A 143 0.72 -10.43 19.15
C ARG A 143 0.72 -9.04 19.78
N ILE A 144 0.83 -7.99 18.96
CA ILE A 144 0.73 -6.59 19.36
C ILE A 144 -0.25 -5.90 18.41
N PRO A 145 -0.74 -4.69 18.74
CA PRO A 145 -1.62 -3.95 17.84
C PRO A 145 -1.03 -3.82 16.44
N THR A 146 -1.73 -4.38 15.46
CA THR A 146 -1.30 -4.42 14.06
C THR A 146 -2.39 -3.95 13.12
N THR A 147 -1.99 -3.10 12.18
CA THR A 147 -2.89 -2.48 11.20
C THR A 147 -2.40 -2.78 9.78
N GLY A 148 -3.26 -3.37 8.97
CA GLY A 148 -3.11 -3.40 7.52
C GLY A 148 -3.65 -2.13 6.87
N PHE A 149 -3.38 -1.95 5.56
CA PHE A 149 -3.77 -0.75 4.84
C PHE A 149 -4.43 -1.08 3.50
N LEU A 150 -5.63 -0.54 3.27
CA LEU A 150 -6.33 -0.64 1.99
C LEU A 150 -6.23 0.70 1.25
N PHE A 151 -5.42 0.73 0.20
CA PHE A 151 -5.26 1.88 -0.68
C PHE A 151 -6.26 1.79 -1.82
N LYS A 152 -7.18 2.75 -1.91
CA LYS A 152 -8.26 2.78 -2.90
C LYS A 152 -8.07 3.97 -3.83
N GLN A 153 -7.87 3.71 -5.11
CA GLN A 153 -7.88 4.77 -6.10
C GLN A 153 -9.26 5.43 -6.15
N LYS A 154 -9.31 6.75 -6.35
CA LYS A 154 -10.57 7.44 -6.62
C LYS A 154 -10.95 7.30 -8.10
N LYS A 155 -12.25 7.09 -8.37
CA LYS A 155 -12.79 7.17 -9.74
C LYS A 155 -12.47 8.54 -10.30
N ARG A 156 -11.83 8.57 -11.46
CA ARG A 156 -11.48 9.83 -12.12
C ARG A 156 -12.69 10.38 -12.85
N LEU A 157 -12.63 11.67 -13.14
CA LEU A 157 -13.60 12.27 -14.05
C LEU A 157 -13.48 11.68 -15.44
N ARG A 158 -14.59 11.70 -16.18
CA ARG A 158 -14.69 11.21 -17.56
C ARG A 158 -13.72 11.98 -18.47
N LYS A 159 -13.24 11.34 -19.52
CA LYS A 159 -12.40 11.96 -20.55
C LYS A 159 -13.30 12.57 -21.61
N LEU A 160 -13.06 13.82 -21.97
CA LEU A 160 -13.80 14.50 -23.03
C LEU A 160 -13.36 13.96 -24.40
N ILE A 161 -14.31 13.74 -25.30
CA ILE A 161 -14.06 13.43 -26.71
C ILE A 161 -13.90 14.77 -27.44
N LYS A 162 -12.66 15.18 -27.72
CA LYS A 162 -12.36 16.53 -28.22
C LYS A 162 -13.03 16.80 -29.55
N GLU A 163 -13.00 15.82 -30.44
CA GLU A 163 -13.55 15.90 -31.79
C GLU A 163 -15.05 16.20 -31.77
N LYS A 164 -15.78 15.58 -30.83
CA LYS A 164 -17.23 15.80 -30.66
C LYS A 164 -17.57 17.14 -30.04
N LEU A 165 -16.74 17.63 -29.12
CA LEU A 165 -16.92 18.96 -28.54
C LEU A 165 -16.67 20.07 -29.57
N GLU A 166 -15.67 19.89 -30.42
CA GLU A 166 -15.32 20.82 -31.50
C GLU A 166 -16.39 20.82 -32.61
N GLU A 167 -16.89 19.64 -33.02
CA GLU A 167 -17.99 19.49 -34.00
C GLU A 167 -19.27 20.21 -33.56
N LEU A 168 -19.55 20.23 -32.26
CA LEU A 168 -20.75 20.81 -31.67
C LEU A 168 -20.52 22.20 -31.08
N GLU A 169 -19.32 22.78 -31.25
CA GLU A 169 -18.91 24.08 -30.72
C GLU A 169 -19.24 24.27 -29.22
N ILE A 170 -19.09 23.20 -28.42
CA ILE A 170 -19.48 23.20 -27.01
C ILE A 170 -18.57 24.15 -26.20
N PRO A 171 -19.12 25.16 -25.50
CA PRO A 171 -18.29 26.10 -24.77
C PRO A 171 -17.52 25.47 -23.60
N VAL A 172 -16.27 25.91 -23.40
CA VAL A 172 -15.37 25.44 -22.32
C VAL A 172 -16.00 25.44 -20.92
N PRO A 173 -16.86 26.39 -20.52
CA PRO A 173 -17.54 26.35 -19.22
C PRO A 173 -18.30 25.05 -18.92
N TYR A 174 -18.79 24.34 -19.94
CA TYR A 174 -19.54 23.09 -19.79
C TYR A 174 -18.64 21.86 -19.58
N TYR A 175 -17.34 21.96 -19.85
CA TYR A 175 -16.41 20.82 -19.81
C TYR A 175 -16.36 20.14 -18.45
N THR A 176 -16.38 20.91 -17.35
CA THR A 176 -16.35 20.33 -16.00
C THR A 176 -17.64 19.59 -15.68
N ALA A 177 -18.79 20.09 -16.15
CA ALA A 177 -20.08 19.43 -15.97
C ALA A 177 -20.16 18.11 -16.74
N LEU A 178 -19.71 18.12 -18.00
CA LEU A 178 -19.59 16.91 -18.83
C LEU A 178 -18.65 15.88 -18.18
N LYS A 179 -17.48 16.31 -17.71
CA LYS A 179 -16.54 15.44 -16.99
C LYS A 179 -17.13 14.81 -15.72
N LYS A 180 -18.12 15.46 -15.10
CA LYS A 180 -18.87 14.97 -13.93
C LYS A 180 -20.13 14.16 -14.29
N GLY A 181 -20.35 13.86 -15.57
CA GLY A 181 -21.46 13.01 -16.02
C GLY A 181 -22.76 13.76 -16.36
N ARG A 182 -22.76 15.10 -16.45
CA ARG A 182 -23.95 15.84 -16.88
C ARG A 182 -24.06 15.83 -18.41
N ASP A 183 -25.30 15.82 -18.90
CA ASP A 183 -25.62 16.09 -20.30
C ASP A 183 -25.35 17.57 -20.64
N TYR A 184 -25.22 17.89 -21.92
CA TYR A 184 -25.12 19.27 -22.41
C TYR A 184 -26.43 19.67 -23.09
N GLU A 185 -26.97 20.83 -22.71
CA GLU A 185 -28.11 21.47 -23.38
C GLU A 185 -27.60 22.67 -24.17
N ALA A 186 -27.79 22.63 -25.49
CA ALA A 186 -27.39 23.69 -26.40
C ALA A 186 -28.40 24.85 -26.36
N PRO A 187 -28.01 26.06 -26.84
CA PRO A 187 -28.90 27.23 -26.81
C PRO A 187 -30.22 27.08 -27.58
N ASP A 188 -30.29 26.14 -28.52
CA ASP A 188 -31.48 25.80 -29.30
C ASP A 188 -32.42 24.80 -28.57
N GLY A 189 -32.04 24.34 -27.37
CA GLY A 189 -32.75 23.35 -26.57
C GLY A 189 -32.37 21.89 -26.87
N THR A 190 -31.43 21.65 -27.79
CA THR A 190 -30.97 20.29 -28.11
C THR A 190 -30.16 19.72 -26.95
N ILE A 191 -30.48 18.49 -26.50
CA ILE A 191 -29.75 17.81 -25.43
C ILE A 191 -28.80 16.75 -26.02
N TYR A 192 -27.52 16.91 -25.72
CA TYR A 192 -26.47 15.96 -26.05
C TYR A 192 -26.12 15.13 -24.82
N LYS A 193 -26.29 13.81 -24.94
CA LYS A 193 -26.02 12.86 -23.86
C LYS A 193 -24.55 12.83 -23.49
N ASN A 194 -24.25 12.74 -22.20
CA ASN A 194 -22.89 12.77 -21.70
C ASN A 194 -21.98 11.67 -22.29
N ASP A 195 -22.53 10.48 -22.46
CA ASP A 195 -21.84 9.29 -22.97
C ASP A 195 -21.47 9.38 -24.46
N THR A 196 -22.13 10.25 -25.24
CA THR A 196 -21.76 10.54 -26.63
C THR A 196 -20.64 11.58 -26.73
N LEU A 197 -20.40 12.34 -25.66
CA LEU A 197 -19.40 13.42 -25.58
C LEU A 197 -18.18 13.05 -24.73
N THR A 198 -18.25 11.94 -23.99
CA THR A 198 -17.22 11.56 -23.04
C THR A 198 -17.00 10.05 -22.97
N ILE A 199 -15.77 9.66 -22.68
CA ILE A 199 -15.37 8.28 -22.40
C ILE A 199 -15.24 8.13 -20.88
N ASP A 200 -15.81 7.07 -20.31
CA ASP A 200 -15.67 6.82 -18.88
C ASP A 200 -14.21 6.61 -18.49
N SER A 201 -13.86 6.94 -17.25
CA SER A 201 -12.51 6.63 -16.76
C SER A 201 -12.39 5.13 -16.45
N ASP A 202 -11.17 4.61 -16.47
CA ASP A 202 -10.84 3.28 -15.96
C ASP A 202 -11.43 3.05 -14.55
N GLU A 203 -11.74 1.80 -14.22
CA GLU A 203 -12.24 1.45 -12.89
C GLU A 203 -11.17 1.72 -11.82
N PRO A 204 -11.59 2.17 -10.61
CA PRO A 204 -10.64 2.46 -9.55
C PRO A 204 -10.05 1.17 -9.01
N LYS A 205 -8.72 1.16 -8.89
CA LYS A 205 -7.98 -0.01 -8.43
C LYS A 205 -7.75 0.04 -6.93
N THR A 206 -7.44 -1.11 -6.36
CA THR A 206 -7.16 -1.25 -4.92
C THR A 206 -5.91 -2.05 -4.66
N TYR A 207 -5.17 -1.65 -3.61
CA TYR A 207 -4.06 -2.41 -3.07
C TYR A 207 -4.30 -2.64 -1.58
N ALA A 208 -4.46 -3.90 -1.19
CA ALA A 208 -4.64 -4.31 0.19
C ALA A 208 -3.30 -4.84 0.72
N TYR A 209 -2.76 -4.21 1.76
CA TYR A 209 -1.58 -4.67 2.46
C TYR A 209 -1.98 -5.29 3.80
N CYS A 210 -1.95 -6.62 3.87
CA CYS A 210 -2.12 -7.37 5.12
C CYS A 210 -0.72 -7.76 5.61
N SER A 211 -0.28 -7.09 6.68
CA SER A 211 0.96 -7.41 7.39
C SER A 211 0.76 -8.64 8.27
N ASP A 212 1.66 -8.83 9.24
CA ASP A 212 1.67 -9.88 10.24
C ASP A 212 0.28 -10.09 10.86
N THR A 213 -0.30 -11.27 10.63
CA THR A 213 -1.65 -11.59 11.09
C THR A 213 -1.89 -13.09 11.11
N LEU A 214 -2.77 -13.54 12.00
CA LEU A 214 -3.44 -14.83 11.88
C LEU A 214 -4.42 -14.84 10.71
N TYR A 215 -4.64 -16.05 10.18
CA TYR A 215 -5.77 -16.32 9.32
C TYR A 215 -7.07 -16.14 10.09
N THR A 216 -7.88 -15.15 9.69
CA THR A 216 -9.20 -14.90 10.27
C THR A 216 -10.10 -14.18 9.27
N GLU A 217 -11.38 -14.53 9.23
CA GLU A 217 -12.31 -13.94 8.27
C GLU A 217 -12.74 -12.50 8.63
N LYS A 218 -12.32 -11.98 9.80
CA LYS A 218 -12.70 -10.66 10.33
C LYS A 218 -12.45 -9.51 9.34
N TYR A 219 -11.42 -9.61 8.51
CA TYR A 219 -11.03 -8.56 7.55
C TYR A 219 -11.41 -8.89 6.10
N PHE A 220 -12.01 -10.05 5.80
CA PHE A 220 -12.23 -10.51 4.43
C PHE A 220 -13.21 -9.61 3.66
N GLU A 221 -14.29 -9.18 4.30
CA GLU A 221 -15.26 -8.26 3.69
C GLU A 221 -14.57 -6.97 3.21
N GLN A 222 -13.62 -6.46 4.00
CA GLN A 222 -12.94 -5.21 3.70
C GLN A 222 -11.99 -5.31 2.51
N ILE A 223 -11.31 -6.44 2.35
CA ILE A 223 -10.34 -6.65 1.26
C ILE A 223 -10.94 -7.35 0.04
N ASN A 224 -12.26 -7.58 0.04
CA ASN A 224 -12.94 -8.26 -1.04
C ASN A 224 -12.74 -7.52 -2.38
N SER A 225 -12.44 -8.29 -3.43
CA SER A 225 -12.14 -7.84 -4.79
C SER A 225 -10.96 -6.86 -4.88
N ALA A 226 -9.96 -7.02 -4.01
CA ALA A 226 -8.71 -6.27 -4.12
C ALA A 226 -8.04 -6.51 -5.49
N THR A 227 -7.66 -5.45 -6.21
CA THR A 227 -6.91 -5.59 -7.47
C THR A 227 -5.54 -6.24 -7.22
N LEU A 228 -4.90 -5.88 -6.12
CA LEU A 228 -3.69 -6.53 -5.65
C LEU A 228 -3.77 -6.71 -4.13
N LEU A 229 -3.66 -7.94 -3.68
CA LEU A 229 -3.54 -8.30 -2.28
C LEU A 229 -2.07 -8.64 -1.99
N TYR A 230 -1.45 -7.95 -1.03
CA TYR A 230 -0.26 -8.43 -0.36
C TYR A 230 -0.66 -9.09 0.96
N HIS A 231 -0.17 -10.30 1.19
CA HIS A 231 -0.39 -11.01 2.46
C HIS A 231 0.92 -11.61 2.95
N GLU A 232 1.16 -11.55 4.26
CA GLU A 232 2.25 -12.32 4.87
C GLU A 232 2.03 -13.83 4.66
N SER A 233 3.14 -14.55 4.49
CA SER A 233 3.15 -16.00 4.36
C SER A 233 4.39 -16.52 5.08
N THR A 234 4.44 -16.30 6.40
CA THR A 234 5.67 -16.49 7.18
C THR A 234 6.16 -17.94 7.12
N PHE A 235 5.23 -18.89 7.03
CA PHE A 235 5.50 -20.33 7.06
C PHE A 235 4.79 -21.11 5.95
N LEU A 236 5.32 -22.29 5.63
CA LEU A 236 4.57 -23.36 4.97
C LEU A 236 3.49 -23.92 5.90
N ASN A 237 2.50 -24.60 5.35
CA ASN A 237 1.38 -25.13 6.12
C ASN A 237 1.75 -26.31 7.02
N ASP A 238 2.85 -27.00 6.76
CA ASP A 238 3.44 -28.00 7.66
C ASP A 238 3.85 -27.42 9.03
N MET A 239 3.96 -26.09 9.11
CA MET A 239 4.31 -25.32 10.30
C MET A 239 3.12 -24.54 10.87
N LEU A 240 1.88 -24.94 10.58
CA LEU A 240 0.66 -24.28 11.05
C LEU A 240 0.67 -24.03 12.56
N ASP A 241 1.03 -25.01 13.39
CA ASP A 241 1.10 -24.86 14.84
C ASP A 241 2.04 -23.72 15.25
N ARG A 242 3.18 -23.58 14.56
CA ARG A 242 4.11 -22.49 14.80
C ARG A 242 3.49 -21.16 14.39
N ALA A 243 2.89 -21.09 13.20
CA ALA A 243 2.22 -19.91 12.69
C ALA A 243 1.19 -19.39 13.70
N LEU A 244 0.34 -20.27 14.22
CA LEU A 244 -0.65 -19.96 15.25
C LEU A 244 -0.02 -19.36 16.52
N ILE A 245 1.00 -20.02 17.07
CA ILE A 245 1.69 -19.56 18.29
C ILE A 245 2.35 -18.18 18.11
N THR A 246 2.87 -17.91 16.91
CA THR A 246 3.54 -16.63 16.60
C THR A 246 2.59 -15.57 16.02
N HIS A 247 1.32 -15.91 15.85
CA HIS A 247 0.26 -15.10 15.23
C HIS A 247 0.56 -14.70 13.77
N HIS A 248 0.89 -15.70 12.96
CA HIS A 248 1.20 -15.55 11.54
C HIS A 248 0.31 -16.43 10.67
N THR A 249 0.39 -16.19 9.36
CA THR A 249 -0.35 -16.91 8.31
C THR A 249 0.58 -17.81 7.51
N THR A 250 0.10 -19.00 7.14
CA THR A 250 0.84 -19.91 6.25
C THR A 250 0.65 -19.55 4.78
N ALA A 251 1.52 -20.04 3.88
CA ALA A 251 1.37 -19.77 2.45
C ALA A 251 0.09 -20.39 1.86
N LEU A 252 -0.30 -21.59 2.30
CA LEU A 252 -1.61 -22.17 1.97
C LEU A 252 -2.75 -21.24 2.37
N GLN A 253 -2.74 -20.77 3.63
CA GLN A 253 -3.76 -19.87 4.15
C GLN A 253 -3.81 -18.54 3.41
N ALA A 254 -2.66 -17.95 3.04
CA ALA A 254 -2.62 -16.73 2.23
C ALA A 254 -3.30 -16.93 0.86
N GLY A 255 -3.09 -18.09 0.23
CA GLY A 255 -3.82 -18.50 -0.98
C GLY A 255 -5.33 -18.61 -0.76
N GLU A 256 -5.76 -19.21 0.36
CA GLU A 256 -7.18 -19.30 0.74
C GLU A 256 -7.82 -17.93 0.98
N VAL A 257 -7.11 -17.00 1.63
CA VAL A 257 -7.58 -15.61 1.82
C VAL A 257 -7.83 -14.96 0.47
N ALA A 258 -6.87 -15.04 -0.46
CA ALA A 258 -7.01 -14.44 -1.79
C ALA A 258 -8.19 -15.03 -2.57
N LEU A 259 -8.39 -16.35 -2.50
CA LEU A 259 -9.52 -17.04 -3.13
C LEU A 259 -10.86 -16.59 -2.53
N LYS A 260 -11.00 -16.64 -1.19
CA LYS A 260 -12.24 -16.28 -0.49
C LYS A 260 -12.63 -14.82 -0.66
N THR A 261 -11.64 -13.94 -0.84
CA THR A 261 -11.84 -12.50 -1.02
C THR A 261 -11.95 -12.10 -2.48
N ASN A 262 -11.91 -13.04 -3.43
CA ASN A 262 -11.95 -12.75 -4.87
C ASN A 262 -10.88 -11.72 -5.29
N ALA A 263 -9.69 -11.75 -4.67
CA ALA A 263 -8.60 -10.88 -5.06
C ALA A 263 -8.22 -11.17 -6.53
N ALA A 264 -7.90 -10.14 -7.31
CA ALA A 264 -7.48 -10.36 -8.69
C ALA A 264 -6.08 -10.98 -8.75
N LYS A 265 -5.19 -10.59 -7.84
CA LYS A 265 -3.81 -11.06 -7.75
C LYS A 265 -3.31 -11.08 -6.30
N LEU A 266 -2.50 -12.09 -5.96
CA LEU A 266 -1.85 -12.23 -4.66
C LEU A 266 -0.33 -12.04 -4.79
N ILE A 267 0.24 -11.24 -3.90
CA ILE A 267 1.66 -11.23 -3.59
C ILE A 267 1.84 -11.78 -2.19
N ILE A 268 2.70 -12.78 -2.04
CA ILE A 268 3.08 -13.32 -0.74
C ILE A 268 4.46 -12.80 -0.32
N GLY A 269 4.66 -12.58 0.97
CA GLY A 269 5.90 -12.00 1.52
C GLY A 269 6.11 -12.33 3.00
N HIS A 270 6.99 -11.56 3.65
CA HIS A 270 7.32 -11.72 5.07
C HIS A 270 7.83 -13.12 5.44
N PHE A 271 8.76 -13.63 4.62
CA PHE A 271 9.20 -15.02 4.69
C PHE A 271 10.15 -15.28 5.86
N SER A 272 9.90 -16.35 6.62
CA SER A 272 10.83 -16.80 7.66
C SER A 272 12.24 -17.05 7.11
N ALA A 273 13.24 -16.55 7.82
CA ALA A 273 14.68 -16.73 7.53
C ALA A 273 15.10 -18.21 7.35
N ARG A 274 14.30 -19.16 7.84
CA ARG A 274 14.52 -20.61 7.67
C ARG A 274 14.52 -21.08 6.21
N TYR A 275 13.75 -20.42 5.34
CA TYR A 275 13.55 -20.88 3.97
C TYR A 275 14.67 -20.34 3.10
N LYS A 276 15.59 -21.19 2.64
CA LYS A 276 16.68 -20.73 1.73
C LYS A 276 16.12 -20.37 0.36
N THR A 277 15.16 -21.15 -0.12
CA THR A 277 14.40 -20.94 -1.36
C THR A 277 12.95 -20.64 -1.02
N LEU A 278 12.25 -19.92 -1.90
CA LEU A 278 10.87 -19.49 -1.69
C LEU A 278 9.86 -20.23 -2.58
N ASN A 279 10.33 -21.13 -3.45
CA ASN A 279 9.48 -21.82 -4.41
C ASN A 279 8.42 -22.70 -3.71
N GLU A 280 8.76 -23.36 -2.61
CA GLU A 280 7.81 -24.19 -1.87
C GLU A 280 6.63 -23.36 -1.33
N LEU A 281 6.90 -22.16 -0.79
CA LEU A 281 5.86 -21.24 -0.33
C LEU A 281 4.99 -20.76 -1.51
N LEU A 282 5.63 -20.46 -2.65
CA LEU A 282 4.91 -20.07 -3.86
C LEU A 282 4.02 -21.17 -4.40
N ASP A 283 4.52 -22.40 -4.48
CA ASP A 283 3.80 -23.56 -5.00
C ASP A 283 2.62 -23.91 -4.08
N GLU A 284 2.82 -23.83 -2.76
CA GLU A 284 1.76 -24.04 -1.78
C GLU A 284 0.63 -23.00 -1.93
N ALA A 285 0.96 -21.71 -1.98
CA ALA A 285 -0.06 -20.66 -2.20
C ALA A 285 -0.77 -20.81 -3.57
N ARG A 286 -0.02 -21.15 -4.62
CA ARG A 286 -0.55 -21.36 -5.99
C ARG A 286 -1.46 -22.58 -6.12
N SER A 287 -1.31 -23.58 -5.25
CA SER A 287 -2.20 -24.74 -5.21
C SER A 287 -3.65 -24.35 -4.92
N VAL A 288 -3.86 -23.23 -4.22
CA VAL A 288 -5.18 -22.66 -3.91
C VAL A 288 -5.52 -21.48 -4.82
N PHE A 289 -4.56 -20.56 -5.03
CA PHE A 289 -4.76 -19.35 -5.81
C PHE A 289 -3.65 -19.19 -6.88
N PRO A 290 -3.87 -19.64 -8.13
CA PRO A 290 -2.83 -19.69 -9.16
C PRO A 290 -2.19 -18.34 -9.50
N ASN A 291 -2.94 -17.22 -9.42
CA ASN A 291 -2.42 -15.87 -9.71
C ASN A 291 -1.64 -15.28 -8.51
N THR A 292 -0.67 -16.05 -8.01
CA THR A 292 0.20 -15.67 -6.90
C THR A 292 1.64 -15.43 -7.36
N GLU A 293 2.29 -14.42 -6.80
CA GLU A 293 3.70 -14.11 -7.01
C GLU A 293 4.46 -13.84 -5.70
N LEU A 294 5.77 -14.07 -5.71
CA LEU A 294 6.66 -13.76 -4.58
C LEU A 294 6.98 -12.26 -4.51
N ALA A 295 6.97 -11.69 -3.31
CA ALA A 295 7.53 -10.37 -3.02
C ALA A 295 9.07 -10.42 -3.10
N VAL A 296 9.60 -10.26 -4.30
CA VAL A 296 11.05 -10.22 -4.56
C VAL A 296 11.56 -8.78 -4.52
N GLU A 297 12.65 -8.53 -3.80
CA GLU A 297 13.24 -7.20 -3.69
C GLU A 297 13.59 -6.58 -5.05
N GLY A 298 13.30 -5.29 -5.19
CA GLY A 298 13.47 -4.53 -6.44
C GLY A 298 12.41 -4.81 -7.49
N LYS A 299 11.60 -5.87 -7.33
CA LYS A 299 10.49 -6.13 -8.24
C LYS A 299 9.38 -5.12 -8.03
N THR A 300 8.89 -4.58 -9.14
CA THR A 300 7.76 -3.66 -9.17
C THR A 300 6.55 -4.33 -9.81
N PHE A 301 5.43 -4.27 -9.12
CA PHE A 301 4.16 -4.84 -9.55
C PHE A 301 3.23 -3.71 -9.95
N VAL A 302 2.90 -3.63 -11.23
CA VAL A 302 1.85 -2.73 -11.70
C VAL A 302 0.51 -3.26 -11.20
N ILE A 303 -0.26 -2.39 -10.55
CA ILE A 303 -1.61 -2.68 -10.13
C ILE A 303 -2.50 -2.36 -11.33
N SER A 304 -2.86 -3.41 -12.07
CA SER A 304 -3.75 -3.38 -13.22
C SER A 304 -4.78 -4.49 -13.10
N GLU A 305 -5.82 -4.38 -13.93
CA GLU A 305 -6.70 -5.51 -14.25
C GLU A 305 -5.89 -6.72 -14.73
#